data_AF-A0A2T6V9T6-F1
#
_entry.id   AF-A0A2T6V9T6-F1
#
_cell.length_a   1.000
_cell.length_b   1.000
_cell.length_c   1.000
_cell.angle_alpha   90.00
_cell.angle_beta   90.00
_cell.angle_gamma   90.00
#
_symmetry.space_group_name_H-M   'P 1'
#
loop_
_entity.id
_entity.type
_entity.pdbx_description
1 polymer ?
#
loop_
_entity_poly.entity_id
_entity_poly.type
_entity_poly.pdbx_seq_one_letter_code
_entity_poly.pdbx_strand_id
1 'polypeptide(L)' 'VYLPVQNGENFAKTLYQDEGIITLPALYLGRNCIGADCVRLALVYDTPLLEKPLEIIEAYRENHA' A
#
# COMPACT_ATOMS: atom_id res chain seq x y z
N VAL A 1 7.06 -6.05 -0.06
CA VAL A 1 5.78 -6.78 0.00
C VAL A 1 4.91 -6.36 -1.17
N TYR A 2 4.19 -7.30 -1.79
CA TYR A 2 3.17 -7.02 -2.79
C TYR A 2 1.82 -7.29 -2.13
N LEU A 3 1.11 -6.23 -1.74
CA LEU A 3 -0.05 -6.30 -0.87
C LEU A 3 -1.33 -6.19 -1.70
N PRO A 4 -2.20 -7.21 -1.69
CA PRO A 4 -3.50 -7.16 -2.36
C PRO A 4 -4.44 -6.15 -1.73
N VAL A 5 -5.11 -5.36 -2.57
CA VAL A 5 -6.10 -4.33 -2.21
C VAL A 5 -7.15 -4.23 -3.33
N GLN A 6 -8.30 -3.59 -3.09
CA GLN A 6 -9.32 -3.46 -4.15
C GLN A 6 -8.84 -2.64 -5.37
N ASN A 7 -8.20 -1.49 -5.12
CA ASN A 7 -7.64 -0.63 -6.15
C ASN A 7 -6.38 0.07 -5.62
N GLY A 8 -5.22 -0.26 -6.20
CA GLY A 8 -3.93 0.21 -5.73
C GLY A 8 -3.76 1.73 -5.77
N GLU A 9 -4.31 2.41 -6.77
CA GLU A 9 -4.21 3.88 -6.88
C GLU A 9 -5.06 4.59 -5.82
N ASN A 10 -6.30 4.15 -5.62
CA ASN A 10 -7.18 4.73 -4.61
C ASN A 10 -6.65 4.45 -3.20
N PHE A 11 -6.21 3.21 -2.95
CA PHE A 11 -5.59 2.85 -1.67
C PHE A 11 -4.39 3.73 -1.36
N ALA A 12 -3.47 3.92 -2.32
CA ALA A 12 -2.30 4.77 -2.13
C ALA A 12 -2.66 6.24 -1.88
N LYS A 13 -3.69 6.77 -2.56
CA LYS A 13 -4.16 8.15 -2.36
C LYS A 13 -4.72 8.35 -0.95
N THR A 14 -5.65 7.48 -0.53
CA THR A 14 -6.29 7.58 0.80
C THR A 14 -5.28 7.42 1.92
N LEU A 15 -4.43 6.38 1.84
CA LEU A 15 -3.42 6.13 2.87
C LEU A 15 -2.39 7.29 2.98
N TYR A 16 -2.02 7.90 1.86
CA TYR A 16 -1.16 9.09 1.89
C TYR A 16 -1.87 10.32 2.47
N GLN A 17 -3.13 10.53 2.08
CA GLN A 17 -3.93 11.66 2.52
C GLN A 17 -4.19 11.65 4.03
N ASP A 18 -4.49 10.48 4.59
CA ASP A 18 -4.95 10.35 5.97
C ASP A 18 -3.79 10.09 6.94
N GLU A 19 -2.78 9.31 6.53
CA GLU A 19 -1.70 8.83 7.40
C GLU A 19 -0.30 9.31 6.98
N GLY A 20 -0.17 9.95 5.82
CA GLY A 20 1.13 10.38 5.28
C GLY A 20 2.02 9.23 4.81
N ILE A 21 1.51 7.99 4.72
CA ILE A 21 2.28 6.81 4.34
C ILE A 21 2.29 6.66 2.81
N ILE A 22 3.48 6.73 2.21
CA ILE A 22 3.66 6.57 0.77
C ILE A 22 3.77 5.09 0.41
N THR A 23 2.93 4.63 -0.51
CA THR A 23 2.99 3.30 -1.12
C THR A 23 3.05 3.42 -2.64
N LEU A 24 3.44 2.34 -3.33
CA LEU A 24 3.51 2.35 -4.79
C LEU A 24 2.39 1.49 -5.39
N PRO A 25 1.40 2.08 -6.08
CA PRO A 25 0.45 1.32 -6.88
C PRO A 25 1.17 0.44 -7.88
N ALA A 26 0.92 -0.86 -7.83
CA ALA A 26 1.72 -1.79 -8.61
C ALA A 26 1.37 -1.78 -10.10
N LEU A 27 0.20 -1.22 -10.45
CA LEU A 27 -0.18 -0.82 -11.80
C LEU A 27 0.92 -0.02 -12.52
N TYR A 28 1.64 0.84 -11.79
CA TYR A 28 2.71 1.67 -12.36
C TYR A 28 3.97 0.89 -12.73
N LEU A 29 4.10 -0.35 -12.24
CA LEU A 29 5.19 -1.26 -12.57
C LEU A 29 4.85 -2.20 -13.74
N GLY A 30 3.57 -2.30 -14.11
CA GLY A 30 3.07 -3.21 -15.12
C GLY A 30 2.75 -2.56 -16.47
N ARG A 31 2.17 -3.37 -17.34
CA ARG A 31 1.45 -2.98 -18.56
C ARG A 31 0.13 -3.75 -18.60
N ASN A 32 -0.79 -3.38 -19.49
CA ASN A 32 -2.05 -4.11 -19.70
C ASN A 32 -2.85 -4.30 -18.39
N CYS A 33 -2.87 -3.28 -17.52
CA CYS A 33 -3.56 -3.27 -16.23
C CYS A 33 -3.08 -4.31 -15.19
N ILE A 34 -1.95 -4.98 -15.41
CA ILE A 34 -1.39 -5.92 -14.43
C ILE A 34 -0.93 -5.16 -13.17
N GLY A 35 -1.40 -5.60 -12.00
CA GLY A 35 -1.08 -5.01 -10.70
C GLY A 35 -2.03 -3.91 -10.23
N ALA A 36 -3.19 -3.73 -10.89
CA ALA A 36 -4.21 -2.74 -10.51
C ALA A 36 -4.77 -2.93 -9.08
N ASP A 37 -4.79 -4.16 -8.61
CA ASP A 37 -5.32 -4.65 -7.32
C ASP A 37 -4.21 -4.84 -6.27
N CYS A 38 -3.06 -4.21 -6.45
CA CYS A 38 -1.93 -4.36 -5.53
C CYS A 38 -1.19 -3.05 -5.30
N VAL A 39 -0.60 -2.93 -4.11
CA VAL A 39 0.43 -1.94 -3.80
C VAL A 39 1.74 -2.61 -3.39
N ARG A 40 2.87 -2.01 -3.76
CA ARG A 40 4.20 -2.44 -3.34
C ARG A 40 4.64 -1.64 -2.12
N LEU A 41 4.98 -2.36 -1.05
CA LEU A 41 5.66 -1.80 0.12
C LEU A 41 7.15 -2.13 0.07
N ALA A 42 7.99 -1.12 0.22
CA ALA A 42 9.43 -1.25 0.34
C ALA A 42 9.81 -1.23 1.83
N LEU A 43 10.07 -2.39 2.42
CA LEU A 43 10.49 -2.54 3.82
C LEU A 43 12.01 -2.30 3.93
N VAL A 44 12.43 -1.06 3.74
CA VAL A 44 13.84 -0.65 3.66
C VAL A 44 14.34 0.08 4.91
N TYR A 45 13.53 0.13 5.95
CA TYR A 45 13.85 0.74 7.25
C TYR A 45 14.11 -0.35 8.29
N ASP A 46 14.73 0.03 9.41
CA ASP A 46 14.91 -0.86 10.56
C ASP A 46 13.56 -1.34 11.11
N THR A 47 13.53 -2.60 11.58
CA THR A 47 12.31 -3.28 12.02
C THR A 47 11.42 -2.46 12.98
N PRO A 48 11.96 -1.82 14.04
CA PRO A 48 11.12 -1.06 14.98
C PRO A 48 10.39 0.12 14.35
N LEU A 49 10.93 0.69 13.26
CA LEU A 49 10.31 1.80 12.54
C LEU A 49 9.16 1.33 11.64
N LEU A 50 9.09 0.03 11.33
CA LEU A 50 8.09 -0.55 10.44
C LEU A 50 6.84 -1.04 11.18
N GLU A 51 6.94 -1.31 12.49
CA GLU A 51 5.84 -1.89 13.26
C GLU A 51 4.56 -1.04 13.15
N LYS A 52 4.65 0.25 13.50
CA LYS A 52 3.46 1.10 13.54
C LYS A 52 2.85 1.39 12.16
N PRO A 53 3.62 1.75 11.12
CA PRO A 53 3.06 1.94 9.78
C PRO A 53 2.40 0.69 9.21
N LEU A 54 2.96 -0.51 9.48
CA LEU A 54 2.39 -1.76 8.98
C LEU A 54 1.06 -2.12 9.65
N GLU A 55 0.91 -1.85 10.96
CA GLU A 55 -0.39 -1.99 11.64
C GLU A 55 -1.46 -1.09 11.01
N ILE A 56 -1.11 0.17 10.73
CA ILE A 56 -2.03 1.14 10.12
C ILE A 56 -2.43 0.68 8.71
N ILE A 57 -1.46 0.26 7.90
CA ILE A 57 -1.71 -0.26 6.55
C ILE A 57 -2.70 -1.43 6.59
N GLU A 58 -2.54 -2.35 7.54
CA GLU A 58 -3.42 -3.51 7.65
C GLU A 58 -4.85 -3.11 8.06
N ALA A 59 -4.99 -2.19 9.02
CA ALA A 59 -6.30 -1.67 9.41
C ALA A 59 -7.03 -0.97 8.24
N TYR A 60 -6.31 -0.20 7.41
CA TYR A 60 -6.89 0.39 6.20
C TYR A 60 -7.30 -0.68 5.19
N ARG A 61 -6.46 -1.70 5.02
CA ARG A 61 -6.71 -2.81 4.11
C ARG A 61 -7.99 -3.55 4.50
N GLU A 62 -8.20 -3.87 5.77
CA GLU A 62 -9.41 -4.57 6.23
C GLU A 62 -10.68 -3.73 6.09
N ASN A 63 -10.62 -2.43 6.40
CA ASN A 63 -11.78 -1.53 6.35
C ASN A 63 -12.21 -1.16 4.92
N HIS A 64 -11.31 -1.31 3.94
CA HIS A 64 -11.53 -0.95 2.53
C HIS A 64 -11.28 -2.14 1.57
N ALA A 65 -11.27 -3.37 2.11
CA ALA A 65 -11.15 -4.63 1.38
C ALA A 65 -12.44 -5.02 0.65
#